data_AF-A0A1Y0CVQ9-F1
#
_entry.id   AF-A0A1Y0CVQ9-F1
#
_cell.length_a   1.000
_cell.length_b   1.000
_cell.length_c   1.000
_cell.angle_alpha   90.00
_cell.angle_beta   90.00
_cell.angle_gamma   90.00
#
_symmetry.space_group_name_H-M   'P 1'
#
loop_
_entity.id
_entity.type
_entity.pdbx_description
1 polymer ?
#
loop_
_entity_poly.entity_id
_entity_poly.type
_entity_poly.pdbx_seq_one_letter_code
_entity_poly.pdbx_strand_id
1 'polypeptide(L)'
;MKTVNGQKTLVLTAILAALSLSYANVSVAADADPQKHTWQDRMNLEDYEQQRMALEKSLSGAHNVNDLRSSLNDAGYKITSINQETDSDVEYEIVKGDHTFEVKAEISDGKFKEDAEVTNNIWRADSTKAALKDADYDASDVKFDKDNPGRYSDAQFADTWTQEKAALVEAMPVGKKFEDYKKILEDKGYQITSINDQDDDEIEFEIVKGDHSFEVNLERDDDSKVVDEVKVTNNIWHSEETEKALGNK
;
A
#
# COMPACT_ATOMS: atom_id res chain seq x y z
N MET A 1 81.25 -18.39 26.44
CA MET A 1 80.22 -18.27 27.49
C MET A 1 78.91 -18.83 26.95
N LYS A 2 78.35 -19.87 27.61
CA LYS A 2 76.98 -20.44 27.52
C LYS A 2 76.39 -20.86 26.15
N THR A 3 76.36 -22.18 25.93
CA THR A 3 75.18 -23.08 25.70
C THR A 3 73.81 -22.44 25.38
N VAL A 4 72.84 -22.99 24.61
CA VAL A 4 72.57 -24.31 23.97
C VAL A 4 71.21 -24.23 23.22
N ASN A 5 71.06 -25.04 22.17
CA ASN A 5 69.85 -25.66 21.54
C ASN A 5 68.66 -24.86 20.99
N GLY A 6 68.21 -25.33 19.82
CA GLY A 6 66.80 -25.34 19.43
C GLY A 6 66.57 -25.72 17.97
N GLN A 7 66.56 -27.02 17.65
CA GLN A 7 66.12 -27.57 16.35
C GLN A 7 64.73 -27.08 15.94
N LYS A 8 64.48 -26.92 14.63
CA LYS A 8 63.67 -27.87 13.83
C LYS A 8 63.56 -27.42 12.36
N THR A 9 63.86 -28.36 11.49
CA THR A 9 63.65 -28.36 10.04
C THR A 9 62.16 -28.24 9.69
N LEU A 10 61.80 -27.46 8.67
CA LEU A 10 60.71 -27.86 7.77
C LEU A 10 60.89 -27.24 6.38
N VAL A 11 60.88 -28.13 5.40
CA VAL A 11 60.90 -27.90 3.96
C VAL A 11 59.57 -27.30 3.53
N LEU A 12 59.58 -26.22 2.74
CA LEU A 12 58.39 -25.73 2.04
C LEU A 12 58.56 -25.97 0.53
N THR A 13 57.83 -26.95 0.03
CA THR A 13 57.69 -27.27 -1.39
C THR A 13 56.71 -26.27 -2.02
N ALA A 14 57.15 -25.54 -3.05
CA ALA A 14 56.29 -24.67 -3.84
C ALA A 14 55.45 -25.52 -4.82
N ILE A 15 54.12 -25.39 -4.76
CA ILE A 15 53.20 -25.92 -5.77
C ILE A 15 52.58 -24.71 -6.48
N LEU A 16 52.88 -24.55 -7.77
CA LEU A 16 52.10 -23.74 -8.70
C LEU A 16 50.79 -24.47 -8.97
N ALA A 17 49.66 -23.81 -8.72
CA ALA A 17 48.37 -24.21 -9.26
C ALA A 17 47.89 -23.14 -10.25
N ALA A 18 47.62 -23.59 -11.48
CA ALA A 18 47.08 -22.79 -12.56
C ALA A 18 45.61 -22.40 -12.27
N LEU A 19 45.29 -21.11 -12.40
CA LEU A 19 43.92 -20.60 -12.42
C LEU A 19 43.35 -20.78 -13.82
N SER A 20 42.50 -21.78 -14.01
CA SER A 20 41.60 -21.86 -15.16
C SER A 20 40.40 -20.93 -14.93
N LEU A 21 40.28 -19.85 -15.71
CA LEU A 21 39.04 -19.08 -15.82
C LEU A 21 38.00 -19.91 -16.57
N SER A 22 37.06 -20.50 -15.84
CA SER A 22 35.79 -20.95 -16.39
C SER A 22 34.79 -19.80 -16.32
N TYR A 23 34.41 -19.25 -17.47
CA TYR A 23 33.22 -18.41 -17.62
C TYR A 23 32.00 -19.28 -17.37
N ALA A 24 31.50 -19.29 -16.14
CA ALA A 24 30.14 -19.72 -15.87
C ALA A 24 29.22 -18.58 -16.33
N ASN A 25 28.38 -18.85 -17.33
CA ASN A 25 27.18 -18.06 -17.56
C ASN A 25 26.35 -18.18 -16.29
N VAL A 26 26.40 -17.15 -15.45
CA VAL A 26 25.43 -16.98 -14.38
C VAL A 26 24.13 -16.59 -15.08
N SER A 27 23.34 -17.60 -15.46
CA SER A 27 21.91 -17.42 -15.49
C SER A 27 21.53 -17.06 -14.06
N VAL A 28 21.36 -15.77 -13.80
CA VAL A 28 20.63 -15.31 -12.63
C VAL A 28 19.20 -15.81 -12.86
N ALA A 29 18.94 -17.04 -12.45
CA ALA A 29 17.59 -17.43 -12.11
C ALA A 29 17.19 -16.43 -11.04
N ALA A 30 16.22 -15.58 -11.38
CA ALA A 30 15.53 -14.75 -10.42
C ALA A 30 14.81 -15.71 -9.47
N ASP A 31 15.54 -16.19 -8.48
CA ASP A 31 15.00 -16.78 -7.27
C ASP A 31 14.66 -15.61 -6.34
N ALA A 32 13.74 -14.76 -6.83
CA ALA A 32 12.87 -14.04 -5.94
C ALA A 32 11.85 -15.11 -5.56
N ASP A 33 12.02 -15.72 -4.39
CA ASP A 33 10.88 -16.28 -3.67
C ASP A 33 9.80 -15.20 -3.74
N PRO A 34 8.71 -15.38 -4.52
CA PRO A 34 7.65 -14.41 -4.52
C PRO A 34 7.18 -14.43 -3.09
N GLN A 35 7.55 -13.39 -2.33
CA GLN A 35 7.10 -13.21 -0.97
C GLN A 35 5.64 -13.59 -1.01
N LYS A 36 5.32 -14.61 -0.21
CA LYS A 36 3.98 -15.08 0.04
C LYS A 36 3.15 -13.82 0.34
N HIS A 37 2.58 -13.20 -0.69
CA HIS A 37 1.48 -12.26 -0.62
C HIS A 37 0.29 -13.14 -0.25
N THR A 38 0.39 -13.76 0.93
CA THR A 38 -0.69 -14.44 1.58
C THR A 38 -1.70 -13.34 1.80
N TRP A 39 -2.80 -13.34 1.03
CA TRP A 39 -4.22 -13.39 1.45
C TRP A 39 -4.67 -12.67 2.75
N GLN A 40 -3.75 -12.05 3.49
CA GLN A 40 -3.93 -11.40 4.79
C GLN A 40 -4.58 -10.03 4.60
N ASP A 41 -4.32 -9.32 3.49
CA ASP A 41 -4.86 -7.99 3.24
C ASP A 41 -6.40 -7.97 3.20
N ARG A 42 -7.02 -9.00 2.59
CA ARG A 42 -8.47 -9.18 2.51
C ARG A 42 -9.07 -9.79 3.78
N MET A 43 -8.34 -10.69 4.45
CA MET A 43 -8.70 -11.20 5.78
C MET A 43 -8.67 -10.10 6.85
N ASN A 44 -7.86 -9.07 6.63
CA ASN A 44 -7.76 -7.88 7.46
C ASN A 44 -8.79 -6.81 7.11
N LEU A 45 -9.62 -6.93 6.06
CA LEU A 45 -10.69 -5.94 5.79
C LEU A 45 -11.70 -5.87 6.94
N GLU A 46 -12.02 -7.01 7.56
CA GLU A 46 -12.91 -7.01 8.72
C GLU A 46 -12.25 -6.31 9.91
N ASP A 47 -10.97 -6.58 10.18
CA ASP A 47 -10.22 -5.91 11.25
C ASP A 47 -10.06 -4.40 10.97
N TYR A 48 -9.78 -4.03 9.72
CA TYR A 48 -9.65 -2.66 9.25
C TYR A 48 -10.96 -1.89 9.41
N GLU A 49 -12.09 -2.48 9.01
CA GLU A 49 -13.40 -1.87 9.18
C GLU A 49 -13.82 -1.79 10.66
N GLN A 50 -13.51 -2.82 11.45
CA GLN A 50 -13.70 -2.79 12.90
C GLN A 50 -12.86 -1.69 13.55
N GLN A 51 -11.61 -1.50 13.11
CA GLN A 51 -10.72 -0.47 13.61
C GLN A 51 -11.21 0.93 13.20
N ARG A 52 -11.73 1.09 11.97
CA ARG A 52 -12.37 2.32 11.48
C ARG A 52 -13.57 2.69 12.35
N MET A 53 -14.51 1.76 12.55
CA MET A 53 -15.68 1.96 13.40
C MET A 53 -15.32 2.25 14.87
N ALA A 54 -14.30 1.56 15.40
CA ALA A 54 -13.80 1.82 16.75
C ALA A 54 -13.19 3.22 16.87
N LEU A 55 -12.47 3.67 15.83
CA LEU A 55 -11.94 5.02 15.76
C LEU A 55 -13.07 6.05 15.68
N GLU A 56 -14.03 5.92 14.76
CA GLU A 56 -15.20 6.83 14.67
C GLU A 56 -15.89 6.99 16.02
N LYS A 57 -16.14 5.88 16.70
CA LYS A 57 -16.74 5.89 18.04
C LYS A 57 -15.88 6.61 19.08
N SER A 58 -14.55 6.51 18.99
CA SER A 58 -13.66 7.25 19.89
C SER A 58 -13.63 8.75 19.59
N LEU A 59 -13.89 9.14 18.34
CA LEU A 59 -13.90 10.53 17.90
C LEU A 59 -15.24 11.25 18.12
N SER A 60 -16.34 10.54 18.36
CA SER A 60 -17.67 11.14 18.59
C SER A 60 -17.76 12.07 19.82
N GLY A 61 -16.73 12.08 20.67
CA GLY A 61 -16.60 13.02 21.79
C GLY A 61 -15.81 14.30 21.46
N ALA A 62 -15.22 14.39 20.28
CA ALA A 62 -14.46 15.56 19.85
C ALA A 62 -15.40 16.62 19.29
N HIS A 63 -15.33 17.85 19.82
CA HIS A 63 -16.22 18.93 19.39
C HIS A 63 -15.49 20.07 18.68
N ASN A 64 -14.15 20.01 18.62
CA ASN A 64 -13.30 20.98 17.96
C ASN A 64 -11.95 20.32 17.59
N VAL A 65 -11.11 21.07 16.87
CA VAL A 65 -9.82 20.59 16.36
C VAL A 65 -8.85 20.11 17.46
N ASN A 66 -8.83 20.77 18.63
CA ASN A 66 -7.95 20.36 19.73
C ASN A 66 -8.40 19.05 20.36
N ASP A 67 -9.72 18.88 20.54
CA ASP A 67 -10.28 17.62 21.03
C ASP A 67 -9.98 16.49 20.04
N LEU A 68 -10.16 16.74 18.74
CA LEU A 68 -9.88 15.75 17.69
C LEU A 68 -8.42 15.28 17.72
N ARG A 69 -7.46 16.22 17.74
CA ARG A 69 -6.02 15.90 17.84
C ARG A 69 -5.71 15.10 19.11
N SER A 70 -6.33 15.47 20.23
CA SER A 70 -6.14 14.76 21.50
C SER A 70 -6.70 13.34 21.45
N SER A 71 -7.93 13.17 20.94
CA SER A 71 -8.57 11.85 20.80
C SER A 71 -7.80 10.94 19.85
N LEU A 72 -7.29 11.47 18.72
CA LEU A 72 -6.44 10.71 17.80
C LEU A 72 -5.15 10.22 18.49
N ASN A 73 -4.48 11.12 19.21
CA ASN A 73 -3.27 10.77 19.97
C ASN A 73 -3.56 9.73 21.06
N ASP A 74 -4.65 9.89 21.82
CA ASP A 74 -5.06 8.97 22.88
C ASP A 74 -5.45 7.58 22.33
N ALA A 75 -6.01 7.55 21.12
CA ALA A 75 -6.29 6.31 20.38
C ALA A 75 -5.02 5.66 19.77
N GLY A 76 -3.87 6.33 19.86
CA GLY A 76 -2.57 5.86 19.39
C GLY A 76 -2.30 6.10 17.91
N TYR A 77 -3.02 7.03 17.28
CA TYR A 77 -2.79 7.42 15.89
C TYR A 77 -1.79 8.57 15.79
N LYS A 78 -0.92 8.50 14.78
CA LYS A 78 -0.05 9.60 14.35
C LYS A 78 -0.74 10.37 13.23
N ILE A 79 -0.75 11.70 13.28
CA ILE A 79 -1.18 12.54 12.14
C ILE A 79 0.01 12.66 11.19
N THR A 80 -0.11 12.11 9.99
CA THR A 80 0.98 12.04 9.00
C THR A 80 0.82 13.06 7.89
N SER A 81 -0.40 13.53 7.63
CA SER A 81 -0.67 14.62 6.72
C SER A 81 -1.78 15.51 7.26
N ILE A 82 -1.71 16.80 6.94
CA ILE A 82 -2.80 17.75 7.13
C ILE A 82 -3.21 18.21 5.74
N ASN A 83 -4.28 17.63 5.22
CA ASN A 83 -4.78 17.93 3.87
C ASN A 83 -5.57 19.24 3.87
N GLN A 84 -6.22 19.58 4.98
CA GLN A 84 -6.98 20.81 5.14
C GLN A 84 -6.94 21.28 6.59
N GLU A 85 -6.73 22.57 6.83
CA GLU A 85 -6.86 23.19 8.15
C GLU A 85 -7.32 24.66 7.99
N THR A 86 -8.63 24.88 8.09
CA THR A 86 -9.25 26.21 7.98
C THR A 86 -10.26 26.45 9.10
N ASP A 87 -10.85 27.64 9.13
CA ASP A 87 -11.94 27.96 10.06
C ASP A 87 -13.26 27.22 9.72
N SER A 88 -13.37 26.59 8.55
CA SER A 88 -14.57 25.90 8.07
C SER A 88 -14.45 24.38 8.02
N ASP A 89 -13.26 23.82 8.03
CA ASP A 89 -13.03 22.39 7.88
C ASP A 89 -11.59 21.98 8.22
N VAL A 90 -11.43 20.72 8.60
CA VAL A 90 -10.14 20.08 8.82
C VAL A 90 -10.14 18.68 8.21
N GLU A 91 -8.99 18.27 7.69
CA GLU A 91 -8.77 16.95 7.10
C GLU A 91 -7.35 16.46 7.40
N TYR A 92 -7.24 15.25 7.93
CA TYR A 92 -5.99 14.60 8.28
C TYR A 92 -5.86 13.24 7.63
N GLU A 93 -4.65 12.87 7.24
CA GLU A 93 -4.27 11.46 7.14
C GLU A 93 -3.63 11.02 8.46
N ILE A 94 -4.00 9.83 8.91
CA ILE A 94 -3.51 9.26 10.17
C ILE A 94 -3.00 7.83 9.97
N VAL A 95 -2.07 7.40 10.82
CA VAL A 95 -1.49 6.03 10.79
C VAL A 95 -1.45 5.42 12.18
N LYS A 96 -1.77 4.13 12.26
CA LYS A 96 -1.55 3.27 13.44
C LYS A 96 -1.24 1.84 13.00
N GLY A 97 -0.03 1.38 13.28
CA GLY A 97 0.44 0.08 12.77
C GLY A 97 0.56 0.13 11.24
N ASP A 98 -0.03 -0.84 10.59
CA ASP A 98 -0.16 -0.98 9.13
C ASP A 98 -1.45 -0.36 8.56
N HIS A 99 -2.26 0.29 9.40
CA HIS A 99 -3.50 0.93 8.98
C HIS A 99 -3.38 2.45 8.86
N THR A 100 -4.12 3.00 7.90
CA THR A 100 -4.22 4.45 7.70
C THR A 100 -5.64 4.86 7.34
N PHE A 101 -6.09 6.01 7.83
CA PHE A 101 -7.41 6.56 7.55
C PHE A 101 -7.30 8.05 7.20
N GLU A 102 -8.34 8.55 6.54
CA GLU A 102 -8.57 9.98 6.38
C GLU A 102 -9.66 10.41 7.37
N VAL A 103 -9.43 11.49 8.11
CA VAL A 103 -10.35 12.00 9.13
C VAL A 103 -10.75 13.43 8.79
N LYS A 104 -12.05 13.68 8.70
CA LYS A 104 -12.62 14.98 8.30
C LYS A 104 -13.60 15.51 9.32
N ALA A 105 -13.65 16.82 9.47
CA ALA A 105 -14.73 17.48 10.18
C ALA A 105 -15.03 18.86 9.60
N GLU A 106 -16.31 19.16 9.41
CA GLU A 106 -16.78 20.51 9.08
C GLU A 106 -16.88 21.35 10.35
N ILE A 107 -16.42 22.61 10.29
CA ILE A 107 -16.36 23.55 11.39
C ILE A 107 -17.35 24.70 11.18
N SER A 108 -18.06 25.08 12.24
CA SER A 108 -18.86 26.30 12.35
C SER A 108 -18.68 26.90 13.73
N ASP A 109 -18.35 28.19 13.80
CA ASP A 109 -18.11 28.92 15.05
C ASP A 109 -17.09 28.23 15.99
N GLY A 110 -16.02 27.67 15.39
CA GLY A 110 -14.95 26.97 16.11
C GLY A 110 -15.34 25.59 16.68
N LYS A 111 -16.48 25.05 16.29
CA LYS A 111 -16.96 23.73 16.69
C LYS A 111 -17.28 22.86 15.47
N PHE A 112 -17.25 21.55 15.63
CA PHE A 112 -17.71 20.67 14.58
C PHE A 112 -19.23 20.76 14.40
N LYS A 113 -19.68 20.77 13.16
CA LYS A 113 -21.12 20.75 12.82
C LYS A 113 -21.74 19.40 13.12
N GLU A 114 -20.98 18.33 12.86
CA GLU A 114 -21.32 16.93 13.08
C GLU A 114 -20.08 16.21 13.65
N ASP A 115 -20.22 14.93 13.99
CA ASP A 115 -19.06 14.12 14.40
C ASP A 115 -18.02 14.03 13.28
N ALA A 116 -16.75 13.88 13.65
CA ALA A 116 -15.69 13.68 12.67
C ALA A 116 -15.90 12.37 11.91
N GLU A 117 -15.79 12.42 10.59
CA GLU A 117 -15.91 11.29 9.68
C GLU A 117 -14.55 10.60 9.52
N VAL A 118 -14.54 9.26 9.43
CA VAL A 118 -13.34 8.46 9.19
C VAL A 118 -13.55 7.61 7.93
N THR A 119 -12.75 7.90 6.89
CA THR A 119 -12.79 7.17 5.63
C THR A 119 -11.48 6.42 5.37
N ASN A 120 -11.49 5.52 4.39
CA ASN A 120 -10.27 4.87 3.92
C ASN A 120 -9.33 5.95 3.36
N ASN A 121 -8.02 5.81 3.59
CA ASN A 121 -7.02 6.69 2.99
C ASN A 121 -6.44 6.05 1.73
N ILE A 122 -6.96 6.49 0.59
CA ILE A 122 -6.70 5.88 -0.71
C ILE A 122 -5.54 6.60 -1.39
N TRP A 123 -5.56 7.93 -1.37
CA TRP A 123 -4.53 8.79 -1.92
C TRP A 123 -3.58 9.28 -0.83
N ARG A 124 -2.60 8.44 -0.53
CA ARG A 124 -1.71 8.67 0.62
C ARG A 124 -0.63 9.72 0.33
N ALA A 125 -0.43 10.64 1.26
CA ALA A 125 0.76 11.48 1.30
C ALA A 125 2.05 10.66 1.46
N ASP A 126 3.17 11.19 0.95
CA ASP A 126 4.49 10.55 1.08
C ASP A 126 4.87 10.25 2.54
N SER A 127 4.50 11.15 3.47
CA SER A 127 4.70 10.98 4.91
C SER A 127 3.88 9.81 5.48
N THR A 128 2.63 9.63 5.03
CA THR A 128 1.80 8.49 5.41
C THR A 128 2.41 7.19 4.88
N LYS A 129 2.85 7.16 3.62
CA LYS A 129 3.53 5.99 3.04
C LYS A 129 4.82 5.64 3.79
N ALA A 130 5.57 6.64 4.23
CA ALA A 130 6.77 6.44 5.05
C ALA A 130 6.42 5.87 6.43
N ALA A 131 5.38 6.42 7.09
CA ALA A 131 4.93 5.97 8.40
C ALA A 131 4.39 4.53 8.42
N LEU A 132 3.76 4.08 7.32
CA LEU A 132 3.33 2.68 7.16
C LEU A 132 4.52 1.69 7.07
N LYS A 133 5.68 2.16 6.62
CA LYS A 133 6.90 1.35 6.46
C LYS A 133 7.83 1.41 7.67
N ASP A 134 7.66 2.41 8.52
CA ASP A 134 8.51 2.66 9.68
C ASP A 134 7.65 2.93 10.92
N ALA A 135 7.56 1.93 11.80
CA ALA A 135 6.83 2.02 13.05
C ALA A 135 7.34 3.17 13.96
N ASP A 136 8.61 3.54 13.82
CA ASP A 136 9.26 4.60 14.59
C ASP A 136 9.23 5.97 13.88
N TYR A 137 8.52 6.08 12.75
CA TYR A 137 8.40 7.34 12.01
C TYR A 137 7.98 8.50 12.92
N ASP A 138 8.76 9.58 12.88
CA ASP A 138 8.51 10.79 13.64
C ASP A 138 7.63 11.75 12.83
N ALA A 139 6.36 11.83 13.24
CA ALA A 139 5.37 12.71 12.62
C ALA A 139 5.22 14.06 13.35
N SER A 140 6.10 14.39 14.31
CA SER A 140 5.96 15.59 15.14
C SER A 140 6.10 16.91 14.37
N ASP A 141 6.76 16.89 13.22
CA ASP A 141 7.01 18.06 12.37
C ASP A 141 5.99 18.26 11.23
N VAL A 142 4.92 17.44 11.17
CA VAL A 142 3.86 17.56 10.15
C VAL A 142 3.20 18.93 10.25
N LYS A 143 3.09 19.62 9.11
CA LYS A 143 2.52 20.97 9.01
C LYS A 143 1.62 21.04 7.79
N PHE A 144 0.54 21.81 7.92
CA PHE A 144 -0.36 22.10 6.80
C PHE A 144 0.38 22.86 5.68
N ASP A 145 0.40 22.27 4.48
CA ASP A 145 0.88 22.94 3.28
C ASP A 145 -0.19 23.88 2.72
N LYS A 146 -0.22 25.09 3.28
CA LYS A 146 -1.14 26.16 2.85
C LYS A 146 -1.03 26.52 1.36
N ASP A 147 0.08 26.21 0.71
CA ASP A 147 0.28 26.54 -0.70
C ASP A 147 -0.30 25.46 -1.63
N ASN A 148 -0.57 24.26 -1.09
CA ASN A 148 -1.18 23.13 -1.82
C ASN A 148 -2.28 22.45 -0.96
N PRO A 149 -3.35 23.16 -0.57
CA PRO A 149 -4.43 22.58 0.23
C PRO A 149 -5.13 21.45 -0.53
N GLY A 150 -5.43 20.37 0.19
CA GLY A 150 -6.10 19.19 -0.32
C GLY A 150 -5.28 18.39 -1.34
N ARG A 151 -3.98 18.63 -1.48
CA ARG A 151 -3.10 17.91 -2.43
C ARG A 151 -3.25 16.39 -2.35
N TYR A 152 -3.52 15.87 -1.15
CA TYR A 152 -3.72 14.45 -0.93
C TYR A 152 -5.15 14.07 -0.51
N SER A 153 -6.11 14.95 -0.70
CA SER A 153 -7.50 14.69 -0.30
C SER A 153 -8.19 13.72 -1.24
N ASP A 154 -8.73 12.62 -0.71
CA ASP A 154 -9.48 11.65 -1.51
C ASP A 154 -10.70 12.29 -2.20
N ALA A 155 -11.29 13.31 -1.58
CA ALA A 155 -12.44 14.03 -2.13
C ALA A 155 -12.12 14.70 -3.48
N GLN A 156 -10.87 15.06 -3.74
CA GLN A 156 -10.48 15.67 -5.02
C GLN A 156 -10.49 14.66 -6.18
N PHE A 157 -10.38 13.36 -5.89
CA PHE A 157 -10.25 12.30 -6.89
C PHE A 157 -11.48 11.40 -7.00
N ALA A 158 -12.45 11.56 -6.09
CA ALA A 158 -13.64 10.71 -5.99
C ALA A 158 -14.46 10.62 -7.29
N ASP A 159 -14.71 11.75 -7.95
CA ASP A 159 -15.51 11.80 -9.18
C ASP A 159 -14.82 11.10 -10.36
N THR A 160 -13.54 11.40 -10.58
CA THR A 160 -12.76 10.80 -11.66
C THR A 160 -12.63 9.29 -11.48
N TRP A 161 -12.46 8.85 -10.24
CA TRP A 161 -12.30 7.44 -9.94
C TRP A 161 -13.60 6.67 -10.03
N THR A 162 -14.72 7.24 -9.58
CA THR A 162 -16.05 6.65 -9.75
C THR A 162 -16.37 6.44 -11.23
N GLN A 163 -16.07 7.43 -12.07
CA GLN A 163 -16.27 7.33 -13.52
C GLN A 163 -15.34 6.30 -14.16
N GLU A 164 -14.06 6.29 -13.77
CA GLU A 164 -13.07 5.35 -14.29
C GLU A 164 -13.40 3.90 -13.90
N LYS A 165 -13.77 3.67 -12.63
CA LYS A 165 -14.25 2.39 -12.13
C LYS A 165 -15.46 1.90 -12.92
N ALA A 166 -16.44 2.76 -13.14
CA ALA A 166 -17.64 2.41 -13.91
C ALA A 166 -17.28 2.00 -15.35
N ALA A 167 -16.40 2.75 -16.00
CA ALA A 167 -15.92 2.43 -17.36
C ALA A 167 -15.10 1.13 -17.41
N LEU A 168 -14.34 0.84 -16.35
CA LEU A 168 -13.59 -0.41 -16.21
C LEU A 168 -14.52 -1.62 -16.03
N VAL A 169 -15.50 -1.52 -15.12
CA VAL A 169 -16.51 -2.57 -14.90
C VAL A 169 -17.28 -2.86 -16.19
N GLU A 170 -17.66 -1.81 -16.95
CA GLU A 170 -18.32 -1.98 -18.25
C GLU A 170 -17.43 -2.71 -19.27
N ALA A 171 -16.12 -2.50 -19.22
CA ALA A 171 -15.16 -3.11 -20.14
C ALA A 171 -14.82 -4.57 -19.79
N MET A 172 -15.18 -5.06 -18.60
CA MET A 172 -14.81 -6.38 -18.09
C MET A 172 -16.03 -7.31 -17.97
N PRO A 173 -16.61 -7.78 -19.09
CA PRO A 173 -17.76 -8.68 -19.04
C PRO A 173 -17.35 -10.09 -18.63
N VAL A 174 -18.23 -10.74 -17.86
CA VAL A 174 -18.16 -12.17 -17.52
C VAL A 174 -18.15 -13.06 -18.77
N GLY A 175 -17.84 -14.36 -18.58
CA GLY A 175 -17.84 -15.34 -19.66
C GLY A 175 -16.51 -15.43 -20.41
N LYS A 176 -15.43 -14.89 -19.84
CA LYS A 176 -14.08 -14.86 -20.43
C LYS A 176 -13.07 -15.59 -19.53
N LYS A 177 -11.91 -15.94 -20.10
CA LYS A 177 -10.78 -16.47 -19.31
C LYS A 177 -9.85 -15.34 -18.88
N PHE A 178 -9.04 -15.56 -17.86
CA PHE A 178 -8.13 -14.55 -17.31
C PHE A 178 -7.25 -13.85 -18.37
N GLU A 179 -6.73 -14.61 -19.34
CA GLU A 179 -5.90 -14.05 -20.42
C GLU A 179 -6.64 -12.99 -21.28
N ASP A 180 -7.95 -13.12 -21.45
CA ASP A 180 -8.74 -12.12 -22.17
C ASP A 180 -8.82 -10.81 -21.36
N TYR A 181 -8.91 -10.90 -20.03
CA TYR A 181 -8.97 -9.73 -19.16
C TYR A 181 -7.62 -8.98 -19.13
N LYS A 182 -6.49 -9.69 -19.12
CA LYS A 182 -5.16 -9.05 -19.26
C LYS A 182 -5.11 -8.17 -20.51
N LYS A 183 -5.62 -8.70 -21.63
CA LYS A 183 -5.68 -7.96 -22.89
C LYS A 183 -6.62 -6.75 -22.80
N ILE A 184 -7.81 -6.91 -22.21
CA ILE A 184 -8.75 -5.80 -22.01
C ILE A 184 -8.09 -4.67 -21.20
N LEU A 185 -7.40 -5.01 -20.12
CA LEU A 185 -6.73 -4.07 -19.24
C LEU A 185 -5.60 -3.34 -19.96
N GLU A 186 -4.75 -4.07 -20.67
CA GLU A 186 -3.68 -3.51 -21.51
C GLU A 186 -4.25 -2.57 -22.58
N ASP A 187 -5.27 -2.99 -23.33
CA ASP A 187 -5.93 -2.19 -24.37
C ASP A 187 -6.58 -0.90 -23.78
N LYS A 188 -6.90 -0.89 -22.49
CA LYS A 188 -7.42 0.27 -21.73
C LYS A 188 -6.35 1.12 -21.06
N GLY A 189 -5.08 0.71 -21.16
CA GLY A 189 -3.92 1.41 -20.61
C GLY A 189 -3.65 1.12 -19.13
N TYR A 190 -4.20 0.02 -18.59
CA TYR A 190 -3.86 -0.46 -17.26
C TYR A 190 -2.63 -1.37 -17.30
N GLN A 191 -1.81 -1.28 -16.27
CA GLN A 191 -0.77 -2.23 -15.93
C GLN A 191 -1.25 -3.09 -14.78
N ILE A 192 -1.11 -4.42 -14.88
CA ILE A 192 -1.25 -5.32 -13.73
C ILE A 192 0.06 -5.29 -12.94
N THR A 193 -0.01 -5.03 -11.65
CA THR A 193 1.16 -4.84 -10.78
C THR A 193 1.38 -6.00 -9.82
N SER A 194 0.31 -6.64 -9.35
CA SER A 194 0.35 -7.81 -8.47
C SER A 194 -0.76 -8.78 -8.85
N ILE A 195 -0.53 -10.09 -8.71
CA ILE A 195 -1.51 -11.14 -8.94
C ILE A 195 -1.41 -12.15 -7.80
N ASN A 196 -2.56 -12.51 -7.23
CA ASN A 196 -2.75 -13.63 -6.33
C ASN A 196 -3.74 -14.63 -6.98
N ASP A 197 -3.24 -15.80 -7.35
CA ASP A 197 -3.98 -16.89 -7.99
C ASP A 197 -3.89 -18.20 -7.20
N GLN A 198 -3.71 -18.11 -5.88
CA GLN A 198 -3.54 -19.28 -5.01
C GLN A 198 -4.82 -20.11 -4.86
N ASP A 199 -5.98 -19.49 -5.01
CA ASP A 199 -7.29 -20.13 -4.97
C ASP A 199 -7.70 -20.54 -6.40
N ASP A 200 -8.22 -21.75 -6.61
CA ASP A 200 -8.43 -22.30 -7.96
C ASP A 200 -9.72 -21.75 -8.62
N ASP A 201 -10.64 -21.23 -7.82
CA ASP A 201 -11.91 -20.60 -8.16
C ASP A 201 -11.84 -19.07 -8.18
N GLU A 202 -10.70 -18.46 -7.81
CA GLU A 202 -10.60 -17.00 -7.66
C GLU A 202 -9.25 -16.47 -8.17
N ILE A 203 -9.24 -15.32 -8.83
CA ILE A 203 -8.00 -14.57 -9.11
C ILE A 203 -8.18 -13.15 -8.62
N GLU A 204 -7.26 -12.70 -7.79
CA GLU A 204 -7.19 -11.32 -7.33
C GLU A 204 -5.95 -10.67 -7.91
N PHE A 205 -6.06 -9.43 -8.35
CA PHE A 205 -4.91 -8.69 -8.85
C PHE A 205 -5.09 -7.19 -8.72
N GLU A 206 -3.97 -6.49 -8.60
CA GLU A 206 -3.93 -5.04 -8.57
C GLU A 206 -3.61 -4.49 -9.96
N ILE A 207 -4.26 -3.37 -10.31
CA ILE A 207 -4.01 -2.66 -11.56
C ILE A 207 -3.77 -1.19 -11.32
N VAL A 208 -2.96 -0.57 -12.18
CA VAL A 208 -2.63 0.86 -12.14
C VAL A 208 -2.82 1.51 -13.51
N LYS A 209 -3.37 2.73 -13.53
CA LYS A 209 -3.41 3.61 -14.69
C LYS A 209 -3.25 5.07 -14.24
N GLY A 210 -2.14 5.68 -14.65
CA GLY A 210 -1.77 7.01 -14.18
C GLY A 210 -1.62 7.00 -12.66
N ASP A 211 -2.44 7.80 -12.00
CA ASP A 211 -2.47 7.93 -10.54
C ASP A 211 -3.51 7.01 -9.89
N HIS A 212 -4.31 6.27 -10.65
CA HIS A 212 -5.38 5.45 -10.10
C HIS A 212 -4.94 4.00 -9.99
N SER A 213 -5.29 3.37 -8.87
CA SER A 213 -5.16 1.94 -8.65
C SER A 213 -6.53 1.31 -8.34
N PHE A 214 -6.71 0.06 -8.75
CA PHE A 214 -7.87 -0.75 -8.38
C PHE A 214 -7.43 -2.16 -8.01
N GLU A 215 -8.20 -2.79 -7.15
CA GLU A 215 -8.17 -4.23 -6.92
C GLU A 215 -9.27 -4.87 -7.77
N VAL A 216 -8.92 -5.97 -8.44
CA VAL A 216 -9.84 -6.72 -9.28
C VAL A 216 -9.86 -8.15 -8.79
N ASN A 217 -11.06 -8.66 -8.59
CA ASN A 217 -11.33 -10.02 -8.19
C ASN A 217 -12.22 -10.69 -9.24
N LEU A 218 -11.79 -11.86 -9.70
CA LEU A 218 -12.46 -12.68 -10.68
C LEU A 218 -12.82 -14.02 -10.05
N GLU A 219 -14.12 -14.26 -9.83
CA GLU A 219 -14.61 -15.60 -9.50
C GLU A 219 -14.69 -16.42 -10.79
N ARG A 220 -14.33 -17.71 -10.71
CA ARG A 220 -14.16 -18.61 -11.84
C ARG A 220 -14.90 -19.91 -11.60
N ASP A 221 -15.56 -20.39 -12.64
CA ASP A 221 -16.06 -21.76 -12.69
C ASP A 221 -14.90 -22.76 -12.60
N ASP A 222 -14.98 -23.69 -11.65
CA ASP A 222 -13.93 -24.66 -11.31
C ASP A 222 -13.47 -25.49 -12.51
N ASP A 223 -14.39 -25.89 -13.38
CA ASP A 223 -14.12 -26.80 -14.49
C ASP A 223 -13.58 -26.05 -15.73
N SER A 224 -14.27 -24.98 -16.12
CA SER A 224 -14.00 -24.27 -17.38
C SER A 224 -12.97 -23.15 -17.22
N LYS A 225 -12.72 -22.70 -15.99
CA LYS A 225 -11.94 -21.51 -15.62
C LYS A 225 -12.43 -20.23 -16.30
N VAL A 226 -13.71 -20.22 -16.65
CA VAL A 226 -14.41 -19.04 -17.18
C VAL A 226 -14.89 -18.22 -16.00
N VAL A 227 -14.69 -16.91 -16.09
CA VAL A 227 -15.11 -15.98 -15.04
C VAL A 227 -16.62 -15.81 -15.04
N ASP A 228 -17.25 -15.98 -13.90
CA ASP A 228 -18.69 -15.81 -13.68
C ASP A 228 -19.04 -14.54 -12.87
N GLU A 229 -18.10 -14.03 -12.07
CA GLU A 229 -18.22 -12.73 -11.41
C GLU A 229 -16.95 -11.88 -11.55
N VAL A 230 -17.13 -10.58 -11.77
CA VAL A 230 -16.06 -9.58 -11.78
C VAL A 230 -16.38 -8.54 -10.71
N LYS A 231 -15.50 -8.42 -9.72
CA LYS A 231 -15.54 -7.37 -8.70
C LYS A 231 -14.37 -6.43 -8.92
N VAL A 232 -14.67 -5.14 -9.01
CA VAL A 232 -13.65 -4.08 -9.04
C VAL A 232 -13.84 -3.23 -7.80
N THR A 233 -12.79 -3.09 -7.01
CA THR A 233 -12.77 -2.31 -5.80
C THR A 233 -11.67 -1.27 -5.83
N ASN A 234 -11.88 -0.28 -4.99
CA ASN A 234 -10.94 0.76 -4.70
C ASN A 234 -9.73 0.12 -4.01
N ASN A 235 -8.52 0.36 -4.51
CA ASN A 235 -7.37 -0.33 -3.95
C ASN A 235 -6.99 0.32 -2.60
N ILE A 236 -7.36 -0.34 -1.50
CA ILE A 236 -7.08 0.13 -0.14
C ILE A 236 -5.68 -0.32 0.28
N TRP A 237 -5.12 -1.36 -0.33
CA TRP A 237 -3.83 -1.95 0.05
C TRP A 237 -2.94 -2.04 -1.18
N HIS A 238 -1.71 -1.55 -1.08
CA HIS A 238 -0.81 -1.57 -2.24
C HIS A 238 0.31 -2.56 -2.00
N SER A 239 0.47 -3.51 -2.91
CA SER A 239 1.75 -4.21 -3.07
C SER A 239 2.89 -3.22 -3.34
N GLU A 240 4.13 -3.67 -3.12
CA GLU A 240 5.28 -2.83 -3.43
C GLU A 240 5.33 -2.43 -4.90
N GLU A 241 4.92 -3.33 -5.79
CA GLU A 241 4.84 -3.15 -7.24
C GLU A 241 3.82 -2.06 -7.58
N THR A 242 2.66 -2.04 -6.92
CA THR A 242 1.66 -0.98 -7.07
C THR A 242 2.18 0.37 -6.58
N GLU A 243 2.80 0.43 -5.40
CA GLU A 243 3.41 1.68 -4.92
C GLU A 243 4.50 2.19 -5.86
N LYS A 244 5.32 1.30 -6.42
CA LYS A 244 6.35 1.65 -7.43
C LYS A 244 5.70 2.18 -8.72
N ALA A 245 4.61 1.57 -9.17
CA ALA A 245 3.90 2.00 -10.37
C ALA A 245 3.22 3.38 -10.18
N LEU A 246 2.64 3.64 -9.01
CA LEU A 246 2.05 4.94 -8.64
C LEU A 246 3.11 6.03 -8.42
N GLY A 247 4.28 5.64 -7.88
CA GLY A 247 5.40 6.56 -7.58
C GLY A 247 6.31 6.91 -8.76
N ASN A 248 6.13 6.29 -9.93
CA ASN A 248 6.90 6.61 -11.13
C ASN A 248 6.35 7.89 -11.80
N LYS A 249 6.74 9.06 -11.27
CA LYS A 249 6.70 10.34 -11.99
C LYS A 249 7.95 11.17 -11.77
#